data_AF-A0A1B8DL76-F1
#
_entry.id   AF-A0A1B8DL76-F1
#
_cell.length_a   1.000
_cell.length_b   1.000
_cell.length_c   1.000
_cell.angle_alpha   90.00
_cell.angle_beta   90.00
_cell.angle_gamma   90.00
#
_symmetry.space_group_name_H-M   'P 1'
#
loop_
_entity.id
_entity.type
_entity.pdbx_description
1 polymer ?
#
loop_
_entity_poly.entity_id
_entity_poly.type
_entity_poly.pdbx_seq_one_letter_code
_entity_poly.pdbx_strand_id
1 'polypeptide(L)'
;MQRFCKYVMETALATQGDQGLLALEVLASMNQQGIIHPKKCAAICVALGTSQNREIAELSFSMLRILHSKFEAIMRRQYIRAVRAAYEYRRDVVRNLRGATCDPYLSVLHRMVEVLNTGSVRTRKNLYKDLCAETDLDLSQTSGLDMSQYLQRSLFILENLAFFEYASVDELDATTMAMERVFARASPLVTHAIETEVLGGTLLADKSEGISPRRLCVLAASSAVLSSIRDTITYLRQRYDLSSTPSKAPMRRDTINGRSFWLKISTIMATLDSRENMLTQCYAFVESS
;
A
#
# COMPACT_ATOMS: atom_id res chain seq x y z
N MET A 1 -23.88 -24.61 4.71
CA MET A 1 -23.27 -23.76 3.66
C MET A 1 -22.27 -22.72 4.20
N GLN A 2 -22.62 -21.86 5.17
CA GLN A 2 -21.72 -20.78 5.62
C GLN A 2 -20.36 -21.24 6.18
N ARG A 3 -20.31 -22.36 6.94
CA ARG A 3 -19.04 -22.96 7.40
C ARG A 3 -18.21 -23.52 6.25
N PHE A 4 -18.85 -24.13 5.26
CA PHE A 4 -18.18 -24.66 4.06
C PHE A 4 -17.54 -23.52 3.24
N CYS A 5 -18.27 -22.42 3.00
CA CYS A 5 -17.71 -21.25 2.34
C CYS A 5 -16.45 -20.73 3.04
N LYS A 6 -16.43 -20.71 4.38
CA LYS A 6 -15.25 -20.26 5.13
C LYS A 6 -14.02 -21.13 4.81
N TYR A 7 -14.16 -22.47 4.84
CA TYR A 7 -13.05 -23.38 4.54
C TYR A 7 -12.55 -23.25 3.09
N VAL A 8 -13.46 -23.10 2.12
CA VAL A 8 -13.06 -22.92 0.71
C VAL A 8 -12.29 -21.61 0.54
N MET A 9 -12.74 -20.52 1.18
CA MET A 9 -12.03 -19.24 1.16
C MET A 9 -10.64 -19.32 1.80
N GLU A 10 -10.51 -20.00 2.93
CA GLU A 10 -9.22 -20.21 3.61
C GLU A 10 -8.28 -21.06 2.74
N THR A 11 -8.79 -22.10 2.10
CA THR A 11 -8.01 -22.97 1.20
C THR A 11 -7.49 -22.20 0.00
N ALA A 12 -8.35 -21.38 -0.63
CA ALA A 12 -7.96 -20.55 -1.77
C ALA A 12 -6.85 -19.56 -1.40
N LEU A 13 -6.90 -18.98 -0.19
CA LEU A 13 -5.92 -18.02 0.31
C LEU A 13 -4.68 -18.65 0.94
N ALA A 14 -4.60 -19.98 1.10
CA ALA A 14 -3.49 -20.63 1.78
C ALA A 14 -2.32 -21.00 0.84
N THR A 15 -2.56 -21.03 -0.47
CA THR A 15 -1.59 -21.54 -1.45
C THR A 15 -1.74 -20.87 -2.82
N GLN A 16 -0.78 -21.14 -3.70
CA GLN A 16 -0.77 -20.75 -5.12
C GLN A 16 -0.78 -21.97 -6.07
N GLY A 17 -0.85 -23.18 -5.53
CA GLY A 17 -0.92 -24.42 -6.31
C GLY A 17 -2.36 -24.84 -6.66
N ASP A 18 -2.48 -26.03 -7.23
CA ASP A 18 -3.73 -26.59 -7.77
C ASP A 18 -4.88 -26.62 -6.77
N GLN A 19 -4.59 -26.87 -5.49
CA GLN A 19 -5.60 -26.83 -4.42
C GLN A 19 -6.21 -25.45 -4.25
N GLY A 20 -5.40 -24.39 -4.37
CA GLY A 20 -5.86 -23.01 -4.30
C GLY A 20 -6.71 -22.64 -5.53
N LEU A 21 -6.29 -23.11 -6.71
CA LEU A 21 -7.04 -22.93 -7.95
C LEU A 21 -8.40 -23.63 -7.90
N LEU A 22 -8.45 -24.90 -7.52
CA LEU A 22 -9.70 -25.66 -7.39
C LEU A 22 -10.65 -25.00 -6.38
N ALA A 23 -10.13 -24.54 -5.24
CA ALA A 23 -10.93 -23.82 -4.26
C ALA A 23 -11.49 -22.51 -4.85
N LEU A 24 -10.70 -21.79 -5.64
CA LEU A 24 -11.15 -20.58 -6.33
C LEU A 24 -12.23 -20.86 -7.39
N GLU A 25 -12.12 -21.95 -8.15
CA GLU A 25 -13.15 -22.37 -9.11
C GLU A 25 -14.48 -22.68 -8.41
N VAL A 26 -14.43 -23.35 -7.27
CA VAL A 26 -15.62 -23.57 -6.42
C VAL A 26 -16.20 -22.23 -5.96
N LEU A 27 -15.37 -21.27 -5.51
CA LEU A 27 -15.84 -19.93 -5.14
C LEU A 27 -16.45 -19.17 -6.33
N ALA A 28 -15.88 -19.30 -7.52
CA ALA A 28 -16.38 -18.69 -8.74
C ALA A 28 -17.78 -19.20 -9.07
N SER A 29 -17.98 -20.52 -9.03
CA SER A 29 -19.28 -21.17 -9.24
C SER A 29 -20.30 -20.73 -8.18
N MET A 30 -19.93 -20.73 -6.90
CA MET A 30 -20.81 -20.27 -5.82
C MET A 30 -21.19 -18.79 -5.96
N ASN A 31 -20.28 -17.95 -6.46
CA ASN A 31 -20.55 -16.54 -6.73
C ASN A 31 -21.53 -16.34 -7.89
N GLN A 32 -21.40 -17.12 -8.97
CA GLN A 32 -22.34 -17.09 -10.10
C GLN A 32 -23.76 -17.48 -9.69
N GLN A 33 -23.89 -18.43 -8.77
CA GLN A 33 -25.16 -18.91 -8.22
C GLN A 33 -25.73 -17.98 -7.12
N GLY A 34 -25.02 -16.91 -6.73
CA GLY A 34 -25.46 -15.97 -5.70
C GLY A 34 -25.42 -16.51 -4.27
N ILE A 35 -24.70 -17.62 -4.03
CA ILE A 35 -24.62 -18.29 -2.71
C ILE A 35 -23.73 -17.51 -1.74
N ILE A 36 -22.68 -16.85 -2.24
CA ILE A 36 -21.74 -16.10 -1.42
C ILE A 36 -22.06 -14.61 -1.46
N HIS A 37 -22.11 -13.99 -0.28
CA HIS A 37 -22.32 -12.56 -0.16
C HIS A 37 -21.11 -11.79 -0.77
N PRO A 38 -21.33 -10.81 -1.68
CA PRO A 38 -20.28 -10.09 -2.42
C PRO A 38 -19.17 -9.50 -1.55
N LYS A 39 -19.55 -8.96 -0.38
CA LYS A 39 -18.61 -8.45 0.65
C LYS A 39 -17.46 -9.42 0.98
N LYS A 40 -17.73 -10.72 1.06
CA LYS A 40 -16.71 -11.72 1.40
C LYS A 40 -15.80 -12.04 0.22
N CYS A 41 -16.33 -12.03 -1.00
CA CYS A 41 -15.56 -12.28 -2.22
C CYS A 41 -14.59 -11.16 -2.56
N ALA A 42 -14.94 -9.90 -2.26
CA ALA A 42 -14.15 -8.72 -2.63
C ALA A 42 -12.67 -8.84 -2.21
N ALA A 43 -12.44 -9.19 -0.94
CA ALA A 43 -11.09 -9.29 -0.39
C ALA A 43 -10.28 -10.41 -1.04
N ILE A 44 -10.91 -11.57 -1.26
CA ILE A 44 -10.29 -12.74 -1.87
C ILE A 44 -9.90 -12.46 -3.32
N CYS A 45 -10.79 -11.84 -4.09
CA CYS A 45 -10.53 -11.57 -5.51
C CYS A 45 -9.35 -10.59 -5.69
N VAL A 46 -9.26 -9.56 -4.85
CA VAL A 46 -8.12 -8.62 -4.91
C VAL A 46 -6.83 -9.31 -4.44
N ALA A 47 -6.88 -10.09 -3.37
CA ALA A 47 -5.71 -10.80 -2.85
C ALA A 47 -5.15 -11.81 -3.86
N LEU A 48 -5.99 -12.73 -4.34
CA LEU A 48 -5.61 -13.75 -5.32
C LEU A 48 -5.30 -13.16 -6.70
N GLY A 49 -5.85 -11.99 -7.04
CA GLY A 49 -5.46 -11.23 -8.22
C GLY A 49 -3.98 -10.82 -8.23
N THR A 50 -3.30 -10.83 -7.07
CA THR A 50 -1.86 -10.58 -6.94
C THR A 50 -0.99 -11.84 -6.97
N SER A 51 -1.60 -13.01 -7.21
CA SER A 51 -0.90 -14.30 -7.30
C SER A 51 0.08 -14.33 -8.48
N GLN A 52 1.20 -15.01 -8.29
CA GLN A 52 2.14 -15.41 -9.35
C GLN A 52 1.60 -16.54 -10.24
N ASN A 53 0.59 -17.29 -9.78
CA ASN A 53 -0.10 -18.27 -10.61
C ASN A 53 -1.10 -17.51 -11.50
N ARG A 54 -0.85 -17.56 -12.81
CA ARG A 54 -1.61 -16.81 -13.81
C ARG A 54 -3.09 -17.20 -13.83
N GLU A 55 -3.42 -18.48 -13.72
CA GLU A 55 -4.81 -18.97 -13.77
C GLU A 55 -5.60 -18.48 -12.55
N ILE A 56 -5.00 -18.54 -11.36
CA ILE A 56 -5.58 -17.98 -10.13
C ILE A 56 -5.84 -16.48 -10.29
N ALA A 57 -4.85 -15.73 -10.81
CA ALA A 57 -4.96 -14.30 -10.97
C ALA A 57 -6.04 -13.90 -12.00
N GLU A 58 -6.14 -14.62 -13.13
CA GLU A 58 -7.11 -14.36 -14.19
C GLU A 58 -8.55 -14.71 -13.78
N LEU A 59 -8.75 -15.84 -13.10
CA LEU A 59 -10.06 -16.21 -12.58
C LEU A 59 -10.53 -15.22 -11.51
N SER A 60 -9.63 -14.85 -10.58
CA SER A 60 -9.91 -13.85 -9.55
C SER A 60 -10.27 -12.49 -10.13
N PHE A 61 -9.58 -12.08 -11.19
CA PHE A 61 -9.86 -10.85 -11.91
C PHE A 61 -11.24 -10.87 -12.59
N SER A 62 -11.59 -11.98 -13.24
CA SER A 62 -12.90 -12.18 -13.86
C SER A 62 -14.03 -12.12 -12.83
N MET A 63 -13.82 -12.74 -11.67
CA MET A 63 -14.75 -12.64 -10.54
C MET A 63 -14.87 -11.21 -10.02
N LEU A 64 -13.76 -10.48 -9.85
CA LEU A 64 -13.76 -9.10 -9.39
C LEU A 64 -14.56 -8.18 -10.32
N ARG A 65 -14.42 -8.35 -11.64
CA ARG A 65 -15.20 -7.60 -12.64
C ARG A 65 -16.70 -7.81 -12.49
N ILE A 66 -17.14 -9.06 -12.33
CA ILE A 66 -18.56 -9.41 -12.13
C ILE A 66 -19.08 -8.81 -10.81
N LEU A 67 -18.29 -8.88 -9.74
CA LEU A 67 -18.67 -8.33 -8.44
C LEU A 67 -18.78 -6.82 -8.48
N HIS A 68 -17.83 -6.14 -9.11
CA HIS A 68 -17.83 -4.68 -9.20
C HIS A 68 -19.01 -4.16 -10.02
N SER A 69 -19.28 -4.76 -11.19
CA SER A 69 -20.37 -4.32 -12.05
C SER A 69 -21.75 -4.50 -11.42
N LYS A 70 -21.96 -5.60 -10.66
CA LYS A 70 -23.24 -5.89 -10.02
C LYS A 70 -23.43 -5.21 -8.66
N PHE A 71 -22.34 -4.98 -7.92
CA PHE A 71 -22.39 -4.59 -6.51
C PHE A 71 -21.46 -3.41 -6.16
N GLU A 72 -21.33 -2.41 -7.06
CA GLU A 72 -20.39 -1.28 -6.92
C GLU A 72 -20.45 -0.61 -5.52
N ALA A 73 -21.66 -0.36 -4.99
CA ALA A 73 -21.82 0.27 -3.68
C ALA A 73 -21.26 -0.55 -2.51
N ILE A 74 -21.39 -1.89 -2.58
CA ILE A 74 -20.82 -2.80 -1.58
C ILE A 74 -19.30 -2.85 -1.75
N MET A 75 -18.83 -2.98 -2.98
CA MET A 75 -17.40 -3.09 -3.32
C MET A 75 -16.62 -1.85 -2.88
N ARG A 76 -17.17 -0.65 -3.12
CA ARG A 76 -16.57 0.62 -2.70
C ARG A 76 -16.21 0.64 -1.21
N ARG A 77 -17.04 0.05 -0.35
CA ARG A 77 -16.80 -0.01 1.10
C ARG A 77 -15.81 -1.10 1.52
N GLN A 78 -15.38 -1.97 0.60
CA GLN A 78 -14.51 -3.11 0.89
C GLN A 78 -13.11 -3.00 0.31
N TYR A 79 -12.83 -2.06 -0.60
CA TYR A 79 -11.53 -2.00 -1.26
C TYR A 79 -10.34 -1.82 -0.31
N ILE A 80 -10.45 -0.97 0.73
CA ILE A 80 -9.36 -0.86 1.73
C ILE A 80 -9.10 -2.21 2.42
N ARG A 81 -10.15 -2.91 2.84
CA ARG A 81 -10.02 -4.25 3.42
C ARG A 81 -9.44 -5.24 2.41
N ALA A 82 -9.78 -5.11 1.14
CA ALA A 82 -9.29 -5.97 0.08
C ALA A 82 -7.80 -5.74 -0.21
N VAL A 83 -7.33 -4.48 -0.15
CA VAL A 83 -5.91 -4.14 -0.25
C VAL A 83 -5.12 -4.69 0.94
N ARG A 84 -5.66 -4.60 2.16
CA ARG A 84 -5.05 -5.23 3.35
C ARG A 84 -4.95 -6.76 3.19
N ALA A 85 -6.00 -7.40 2.69
CA ALA A 85 -5.98 -8.84 2.42
C ALA A 85 -4.96 -9.22 1.33
N ALA A 86 -4.75 -8.37 0.32
CA ALA A 86 -3.71 -8.58 -0.68
C ALA A 86 -2.30 -8.46 -0.09
N TYR A 87 -2.08 -7.49 0.79
CA TYR A 87 -0.84 -7.38 1.55
C TYR A 87 -0.58 -8.64 2.39
N GLU A 88 -1.57 -9.09 3.16
CA GLU A 88 -1.48 -10.31 3.99
C GLU A 88 -1.19 -11.55 3.15
N TYR A 89 -1.91 -11.75 2.04
CA TYR A 89 -1.69 -12.86 1.12
C TYR A 89 -0.26 -12.84 0.53
N ARG A 90 0.23 -11.65 0.16
CA ARG A 90 1.57 -11.52 -0.39
C ARG A 90 2.68 -11.74 0.62
N ARG A 91 2.45 -11.36 1.88
CA ARG A 91 3.35 -11.66 3.00
C ARG A 91 3.39 -13.15 3.28
N ASP A 92 2.22 -13.76 3.48
CA ASP A 92 2.10 -15.08 4.09
C ASP A 92 2.24 -16.22 3.06
N VAL A 93 1.80 -15.99 1.82
CA VAL A 93 1.79 -17.02 0.76
C VAL A 93 2.81 -16.73 -0.33
N VAL A 94 2.75 -15.55 -0.95
CA VAL A 94 3.66 -15.20 -2.06
C VAL A 94 5.09 -14.98 -1.56
N ARG A 95 5.26 -14.64 -0.28
CA ARG A 95 6.54 -14.30 0.38
C ARG A 95 7.27 -13.18 -0.34
N ASN A 96 6.53 -12.21 -0.87
CA ASN A 96 7.05 -11.03 -1.53
C ASN A 96 6.21 -9.80 -1.18
N LEU A 97 6.75 -8.98 -0.30
CA LEU A 97 6.10 -7.79 0.25
C LEU A 97 6.09 -6.58 -0.69
N ARG A 98 6.72 -6.66 -1.87
CA ARG A 98 6.73 -5.54 -2.82
C ARG A 98 5.32 -5.27 -3.35
N GLY A 99 4.95 -3.98 -3.36
CA GLY A 99 3.71 -3.46 -3.95
C GLY A 99 3.77 -3.29 -5.47
N ALA A 100 4.93 -3.47 -6.08
CA ALA A 100 5.09 -3.49 -7.52
C ALA A 100 6.14 -4.52 -7.96
N THR A 101 6.17 -4.84 -9.24
CA THR A 101 7.24 -5.61 -9.87
C THR A 101 8.37 -4.68 -10.33
N CYS A 102 9.59 -5.20 -10.41
CA CYS A 102 10.68 -4.57 -11.15
C CYS A 102 10.72 -5.24 -12.53
N ASP A 103 10.81 -4.45 -13.60
CA ASP A 103 10.89 -4.93 -14.98
C ASP A 103 9.71 -5.84 -15.42
N PRO A 104 8.52 -5.28 -15.69
CA PRO A 104 8.20 -3.85 -15.72
C PRO A 104 7.86 -3.29 -14.33
N TYR A 105 8.03 -1.98 -14.16
CA TYR A 105 7.53 -1.24 -13.01
C TYR A 105 6.00 -1.16 -13.04
N LEU A 106 5.36 -2.18 -12.48
CA LEU A 106 3.91 -2.37 -12.50
C LEU A 106 3.39 -2.68 -11.10
N SER A 107 2.35 -1.96 -10.68
CA SER A 107 1.64 -2.23 -9.43
C SER A 107 1.10 -3.67 -9.41
N VAL A 108 1.24 -4.37 -8.28
CA VAL A 108 0.66 -5.71 -8.12
C VAL A 108 -0.87 -5.66 -8.05
N LEU A 109 -1.45 -4.50 -7.72
CA LEU A 109 -2.88 -4.24 -7.73
C LEU A 109 -3.40 -3.68 -9.06
N HIS A 110 -2.61 -3.71 -10.15
CA HIS A 110 -3.02 -3.19 -11.47
C HIS A 110 -4.39 -3.73 -11.93
N ARG A 111 -4.66 -5.03 -11.70
CA ARG A 111 -5.95 -5.65 -12.03
C ARG A 111 -7.12 -5.03 -11.25
N MET A 112 -6.90 -4.70 -9.97
CA MET A 112 -7.91 -4.00 -9.17
C MET A 112 -8.17 -2.60 -9.74
N VAL A 113 -7.12 -1.87 -10.12
CA VAL A 113 -7.23 -0.54 -10.73
C VAL A 113 -7.96 -0.60 -12.07
N GLU A 114 -7.69 -1.61 -12.89
CA GLU A 114 -8.39 -1.83 -14.16
C GLU A 114 -9.90 -1.99 -13.93
N VAL A 115 -10.31 -2.78 -12.92
CA VAL A 115 -11.74 -2.89 -12.56
C VAL A 115 -12.30 -1.55 -12.07
N LEU A 116 -11.58 -0.85 -11.22
CA LEU A 116 -11.99 0.46 -10.68
C LEU A 116 -12.16 1.53 -11.77
N ASN A 117 -11.45 1.41 -12.89
CA ASN A 117 -11.57 2.32 -14.03
C ASN A 117 -12.94 2.22 -14.72
N THR A 118 -13.65 1.10 -14.55
CA THR A 118 -15.04 0.95 -15.04
C THR A 118 -16.08 1.68 -14.17
N GLY A 119 -15.71 2.05 -12.94
CA GLY A 119 -16.56 2.76 -12.00
C GLY A 119 -16.43 4.29 -12.06
N SER A 120 -17.03 4.95 -11.08
CA SER A 120 -17.00 6.42 -10.98
C SER A 120 -15.63 6.99 -10.54
N VAL A 121 -15.21 8.09 -11.16
CA VAL A 121 -14.01 8.89 -10.77
C VAL A 121 -14.02 9.21 -9.27
N ARG A 122 -15.19 9.60 -8.74
CA ARG A 122 -15.35 9.91 -7.31
C ARG A 122 -14.99 8.73 -6.41
N THR A 123 -15.34 7.51 -6.81
CA THR A 123 -15.01 6.30 -6.05
C THR A 123 -13.51 6.04 -6.06
N ARG A 124 -12.84 6.20 -7.21
CA ARG A 124 -11.38 6.07 -7.31
C ARG A 124 -10.64 7.09 -6.47
N LYS A 125 -11.00 8.37 -6.58
CA LYS A 125 -10.41 9.46 -5.76
C LYS A 125 -10.54 9.19 -4.27
N ASN A 126 -11.71 8.75 -3.82
CA ASN A 126 -11.93 8.43 -2.41
C ASN A 126 -11.06 7.24 -1.97
N LEU A 127 -10.99 6.17 -2.77
CA LEU A 127 -10.14 5.04 -2.46
C LEU A 127 -8.66 5.43 -2.37
N TYR A 128 -8.14 6.22 -3.31
CA TYR A 128 -6.74 6.64 -3.28
C TYR A 128 -6.44 7.53 -2.06
N LYS A 129 -7.37 8.43 -1.69
CA LYS A 129 -7.28 9.20 -0.45
C LYS A 129 -7.27 8.32 0.79
N ASP A 130 -8.18 7.34 0.85
CA ASP A 130 -8.26 6.39 1.96
C ASP A 130 -6.96 5.56 2.06
N LEU A 131 -6.37 5.15 0.94
CA LEU A 131 -5.06 4.47 0.93
C LEU A 131 -3.92 5.37 1.45
N CYS A 132 -3.92 6.66 1.13
CA CYS A 132 -2.94 7.59 1.70
C CYS A 132 -3.13 7.69 3.22
N ALA A 133 -4.37 7.75 3.71
CA ALA A 133 -4.68 7.81 5.13
C ALA A 133 -4.24 6.55 5.89
N GLU A 134 -4.22 5.37 5.25
CA GLU A 134 -3.73 4.12 5.85
C GLU A 134 -2.23 4.13 6.21
N THR A 135 -1.45 5.05 5.61
CA THR A 135 -0.02 5.23 5.92
C THR A 135 0.23 6.19 7.08
N ASP A 136 -0.81 6.92 7.53
CA ASP A 136 -0.71 7.84 8.65
C ASP A 136 -0.55 7.09 9.98
N LEU A 137 0.33 7.60 10.84
CA LEU A 137 0.56 7.03 12.16
C LEU A 137 0.41 8.10 13.23
N ASP A 138 -0.46 7.83 14.20
CA ASP A 138 -0.55 8.64 15.42
C ASP A 138 0.55 8.19 16.39
N LEU A 139 1.56 9.05 16.58
CA LEU A 139 2.70 8.79 17.48
C LEU A 139 2.27 8.53 18.93
N SER A 140 1.10 9.02 19.35
CA SER A 140 0.55 8.81 20.70
C SER A 140 -0.10 7.44 20.89
N GLN A 141 -0.47 6.76 19.80
CA GLN A 141 -1.22 5.49 19.81
C GLN A 141 -0.40 4.32 19.26
N THR A 142 0.89 4.25 19.62
CA THR A 142 1.83 3.22 19.12
C THR A 142 1.97 2.00 20.04
N SER A 143 1.26 2.00 21.16
CA SER A 143 1.21 0.89 22.11
C SER A 143 0.58 -0.36 21.47
N GLY A 144 1.33 -1.45 21.46
CA GLY A 144 0.93 -2.73 20.86
C GLY A 144 1.08 -2.84 19.33
N LEU A 145 1.49 -1.78 18.63
CA LEU A 145 1.72 -1.85 17.18
C LEU A 145 3.06 -2.54 16.85
N ASP A 146 3.02 -3.41 15.83
CA ASP A 146 4.21 -3.96 15.19
C ASP A 146 4.70 -2.96 14.12
N MET A 147 5.81 -2.29 14.42
CA MET A 147 6.37 -1.26 13.54
C MET A 147 6.94 -1.83 12.25
N SER A 148 7.40 -3.09 12.24
CA SER A 148 7.84 -3.75 11.02
C SER A 148 6.67 -3.98 10.08
N GLN A 149 5.56 -4.50 10.61
CA GLN A 149 4.35 -4.69 9.80
C GLN A 149 3.75 -3.35 9.34
N TYR A 150 3.77 -2.32 10.18
CA TYR A 150 3.34 -0.98 9.79
C TYR A 150 4.18 -0.43 8.63
N LEU A 151 5.51 -0.48 8.75
CA LEU A 151 6.43 -0.01 7.71
C LEU A 151 6.19 -0.78 6.39
N GLN A 152 6.21 -2.11 6.45
CA GLN A 152 6.03 -2.97 5.28
C GLN A 152 4.69 -2.72 4.58
N ARG A 153 3.59 -2.60 5.34
CA ARG A 153 2.26 -2.31 4.77
C ARG A 153 2.19 -0.92 4.15
N SER A 154 2.79 0.08 4.79
CA SER A 154 2.83 1.45 4.27
C SER A 154 3.62 1.51 2.96
N LEU A 155 4.79 0.87 2.90
CA LEU A 155 5.60 0.78 1.67
C LEU A 155 4.86 0.03 0.57
N PHE A 156 4.19 -1.08 0.90
CA PHE A 156 3.34 -1.80 -0.06
C PHE A 156 2.29 -0.90 -0.70
N ILE A 157 1.61 -0.06 0.08
CA ILE A 157 0.61 0.89 -0.41
C ILE A 157 1.27 1.95 -1.29
N LEU A 158 2.37 2.56 -0.85
CA LEU A 158 3.05 3.62 -1.57
C LEU A 158 3.63 3.16 -2.90
N GLU A 159 4.23 1.97 -2.95
CA GLU A 159 4.69 1.37 -4.22
C GLU A 159 3.53 1.16 -5.18
N ASN A 160 2.39 0.64 -4.71
CA ASN A 160 1.21 0.50 -5.56
C ASN A 160 0.75 1.85 -6.10
N LEU A 161 0.59 2.87 -5.23
CA LEU A 161 0.19 4.22 -5.64
C LEU A 161 1.14 4.83 -6.67
N ALA A 162 2.46 4.66 -6.49
CA ALA A 162 3.47 5.15 -7.41
C ALA A 162 3.27 4.60 -8.85
N PHE A 163 2.84 3.36 -8.98
CA PHE A 163 2.74 2.66 -10.26
C PHE A 163 1.31 2.41 -10.73
N PHE A 164 0.31 3.07 -10.14
CA PHE A 164 -1.04 3.07 -10.67
C PHE A 164 -1.15 3.79 -12.01
N GLU A 165 -2.04 3.27 -12.86
CA GLU A 165 -2.45 3.92 -14.09
C GLU A 165 -3.66 4.80 -13.81
N TYR A 166 -3.39 6.07 -13.47
CA TYR A 166 -4.43 7.06 -13.20
C TYR A 166 -5.24 7.35 -14.46
N ALA A 167 -6.57 7.31 -14.36
CA ALA A 167 -7.45 7.55 -15.50
C ALA A 167 -7.58 9.04 -15.84
N SER A 168 -7.31 9.93 -14.89
CA SER A 168 -7.33 11.37 -15.09
C SER A 168 -6.26 12.11 -14.27
N VAL A 169 -5.88 13.31 -14.73
CA VAL A 169 -4.99 14.24 -14.01
C VAL A 169 -5.60 14.65 -12.66
N ASP A 170 -6.92 14.86 -12.60
CA ASP A 170 -7.64 15.18 -11.36
C ASP A 170 -7.56 14.07 -10.29
N GLU A 171 -7.51 12.80 -10.71
CA GLU A 171 -7.29 11.67 -9.79
C GLU A 171 -5.87 11.63 -9.26
N LEU A 172 -4.89 11.84 -10.14
CA LEU A 172 -3.48 11.91 -9.79
C LEU A 172 -3.22 13.06 -8.81
N ASP A 173 -3.70 14.27 -9.13
CA ASP A 173 -3.53 15.48 -8.32
C ASP A 173 -4.18 15.33 -6.93
N ALA A 174 -5.41 14.80 -6.89
CA ALA A 174 -6.08 14.52 -5.61
C ALA A 174 -5.34 13.50 -4.74
N THR A 175 -4.63 12.56 -5.36
CA THR A 175 -3.81 11.55 -4.67
C THR A 175 -2.52 12.18 -4.14
N THR A 176 -1.80 12.97 -4.95
CA THR A 176 -0.62 13.69 -4.50
C THR A 176 -0.95 14.68 -3.37
N MET A 177 -2.04 15.44 -3.49
CA MET A 177 -2.49 16.32 -2.41
C MET A 177 -2.88 15.55 -1.14
N ALA A 178 -3.41 14.33 -1.24
CA ALA A 178 -3.72 13.51 -0.07
C ALA A 178 -2.45 13.07 0.66
N MET A 179 -1.45 12.61 -0.09
CA MET A 179 -0.11 12.29 0.43
C MET A 179 0.55 13.50 1.08
N GLU A 180 0.47 14.68 0.45
CA GLU A 180 1.00 15.93 1.00
C GLU A 180 0.34 16.33 2.33
N ARG A 181 -0.98 16.14 2.46
CA ARG A 181 -1.68 16.42 3.73
C ARG A 181 -1.21 15.48 4.85
N VAL A 182 -0.94 14.21 4.54
CA VAL A 182 -0.38 13.27 5.52
C VAL A 182 1.02 13.72 5.94
N PHE A 183 1.87 14.03 4.96
CA PHE A 183 3.23 14.51 5.21
C PHE A 183 3.26 15.80 6.03
N ALA A 184 2.51 16.82 5.62
CA ALA A 184 2.49 18.13 6.28
C ALA A 184 1.98 18.07 7.73
N ARG A 185 1.09 17.14 8.05
CA ARG A 185 0.61 16.93 9.43
C ARG A 185 1.63 16.20 10.29
N ALA A 186 2.19 15.09 9.79
CA ALA A 186 2.99 14.18 10.59
C ALA A 186 4.48 14.57 10.65
N SER A 187 5.02 15.18 9.60
CA SER A 187 6.44 15.53 9.50
C SER A 187 6.93 16.41 10.65
N PRO A 188 6.29 17.56 10.97
CA PRO A 188 6.77 18.42 12.06
C PRO A 188 6.80 17.73 13.41
N LEU A 189 5.84 16.85 13.68
CA LEU A 189 5.75 16.09 14.93
C LEU A 189 6.89 15.06 15.03
N VAL A 190 7.17 14.36 13.94
CA VAL A 190 8.25 13.36 13.87
C VAL A 190 9.62 14.05 13.95
N THR A 191 9.83 15.14 13.20
CA THR A 191 11.08 15.92 13.23
C THR A 191 11.38 16.42 14.63
N HIS A 192 10.40 17.07 15.29
CA HIS A 192 10.59 17.56 16.65
C HIS A 192 10.90 16.43 17.66
N ALA A 193 10.20 15.30 17.56
CA ALA A 193 10.46 14.14 18.42
C ALA A 193 11.86 13.55 18.20
N ILE A 194 12.34 13.50 16.95
CA ILE A 194 13.70 13.05 16.65
C ILE A 194 14.74 14.04 17.21
N GLU A 195 14.55 15.34 16.98
CA GLU A 195 15.48 16.37 17.48
C GLU A 195 15.61 16.34 19.00
N THR A 196 14.51 16.19 19.72
CA THR A 196 14.51 16.20 21.19
C THR A 196 14.98 14.87 21.79
N GLU A 197 14.47 13.74 21.30
CA GLU A 197 14.67 12.43 21.92
C GLU A 197 15.90 11.68 21.37
N VAL A 198 16.28 11.90 20.11
CA VAL A 198 17.42 11.24 19.45
C VAL A 198 18.64 12.16 19.44
N LEU A 199 18.51 13.38 18.92
CA LEU A 199 19.65 14.31 18.79
C LEU A 199 20.01 14.95 20.14
N GLY A 200 18.99 15.44 20.87
CA GLY A 200 19.14 16.06 22.19
C GLY A 200 19.69 15.09 23.25
N GLY A 201 19.29 13.82 23.21
CA GLY A 201 19.84 12.77 24.07
C GLY A 201 21.31 12.44 23.80
N THR A 202 21.79 12.69 22.57
CA THR A 202 23.19 12.45 22.20
C THR A 202 24.12 13.55 22.72
N LEU A 203 23.63 14.80 22.86
CA LEU A 203 24.39 15.95 23.38
C LEU A 203 24.48 15.97 24.92
N LEU A 204 23.55 15.32 25.62
CA LEU A 204 23.48 15.28 27.09
C LEU A 204 24.00 13.95 27.68
N ALA A 205 24.79 13.20 26.90
CA ALA A 205 25.24 11.84 27.18
C ALA A 205 26.02 11.62 28.49
N ASP A 206 26.27 12.66 29.28
CA ASP A 206 26.79 12.50 30.64
C ASP A 206 25.71 12.23 31.70
N LYS A 207 24.41 12.48 31.44
CA LYS A 207 23.35 12.32 32.47
C LYS A 207 21.93 12.06 31.93
N SER A 208 21.63 10.95 31.24
CA SER A 208 20.23 10.43 31.11
C SER A 208 20.17 9.11 30.34
N GLU A 209 19.21 8.25 30.70
CA GLU A 209 18.80 7.05 29.98
C GLU A 209 18.67 7.31 28.46
N GLY A 210 19.41 6.55 27.64
CA GLY A 210 19.32 6.65 26.19
C GLY A 210 17.93 6.29 25.67
N ILE A 211 17.56 6.78 24.49
CA ILE A 211 16.26 6.51 23.85
C ILE A 211 15.92 5.02 23.87
N SER A 212 14.71 4.69 24.35
CA SER A 212 14.25 3.31 24.40
C SER A 212 14.24 2.69 22.99
N PRO A 213 14.63 1.41 22.82
CA PRO A 213 14.68 0.77 21.50
C PRO A 213 13.34 0.83 20.76
N ARG A 214 12.24 0.69 21.49
CA ARG A 214 10.89 0.78 20.94
C ARG A 214 10.59 2.17 20.40
N ARG A 215 10.93 3.23 21.14
CA ARG A 215 10.68 4.61 20.72
C ARG A 215 11.51 4.98 19.49
N LEU A 216 12.77 4.57 19.46
CA LEU A 216 13.62 4.73 18.27
C LEU A 216 13.02 4.01 17.05
N CYS A 217 12.52 2.78 17.22
CA CYS A 217 11.86 2.02 16.16
C CYS A 217 10.60 2.74 15.63
N VAL A 218 9.79 3.32 16.52
CA VAL A 218 8.62 4.12 16.14
C VAL A 218 9.02 5.34 15.30
N LEU A 219 10.01 6.12 15.75
CA LEU A 219 10.47 7.32 15.05
C LEU A 219 11.15 6.98 13.71
N ALA A 220 11.95 5.93 13.66
CA ALA A 220 12.60 5.46 12.44
C ALA A 220 11.59 4.95 11.40
N ALA A 221 10.59 4.16 11.82
CA ALA A 221 9.53 3.70 10.93
C ALA A 221 8.68 4.87 10.41
N SER A 222 8.35 5.83 11.28
CA SER A 222 7.53 7.00 10.92
C SER A 222 8.26 7.89 9.91
N SER A 223 9.54 8.21 10.17
CA SER A 223 10.37 8.97 9.25
C SER A 223 10.60 8.25 7.93
N ALA A 224 10.83 6.94 7.94
CA ALA A 224 10.92 6.10 6.73
C ALA A 224 9.66 6.18 5.85
N VAL A 225 8.47 6.05 6.45
CA VAL A 225 7.20 6.17 5.72
C VAL A 225 7.03 7.58 5.17
N LEU A 226 7.35 8.62 5.94
CA LEU A 226 7.25 10.02 5.48
C LEU A 226 8.23 10.35 4.35
N SER A 227 9.48 9.86 4.41
CA SER A 227 10.44 9.95 3.30
C SER A 227 9.87 9.27 2.05
N SER A 228 9.28 8.09 2.20
CA SER A 228 8.67 7.33 1.10
C SER A 228 7.46 8.05 0.49
N ILE A 229 6.65 8.71 1.31
CA ILE A 229 5.54 9.56 0.86
C ILE A 229 6.08 10.69 -0.01
N ARG A 230 7.10 11.41 0.47
CA ARG A 230 7.75 12.50 -0.28
C ARG A 230 8.33 12.00 -1.60
N ASP A 231 9.06 10.89 -1.59
CA ASP A 231 9.63 10.30 -2.80
C ASP A 231 8.55 9.86 -3.80
N THR A 232 7.42 9.33 -3.32
CA THR A 232 6.27 8.98 -4.15
C THR A 232 5.67 10.21 -4.82
N ILE A 233 5.46 11.30 -4.07
CA ILE A 233 4.94 12.57 -4.61
C ILE A 233 5.90 13.12 -5.67
N THR A 234 7.20 13.19 -5.37
CA THR A 234 8.22 13.69 -6.30
C THR A 234 8.26 12.86 -7.57
N TYR A 235 8.23 11.53 -7.44
CA TYR A 235 8.22 10.63 -8.58
C TYR A 235 6.98 10.82 -9.46
N LEU A 236 5.78 10.92 -8.87
CA LEU A 236 4.54 11.14 -9.62
C LEU A 236 4.55 12.49 -10.36
N ARG A 237 5.01 13.57 -9.70
CA ARG A 237 5.14 14.91 -10.31
C ARG A 237 6.16 14.98 -11.42
N GLN A 238 7.22 14.19 -11.32
CA GLN A 238 8.23 14.06 -12.36
C GLN A 238 7.66 13.27 -13.55
N ARG A 239 7.09 12.09 -13.28
CA ARG A 239 6.61 11.16 -14.30
C ARG A 239 5.47 11.72 -15.14
N TYR A 240 4.61 12.55 -14.57
CA TYR A 240 3.42 13.08 -15.23
C TYR A 240 3.51 14.59 -15.44
N ASP A 241 2.94 15.07 -16.54
CA ASP A 241 2.72 16.50 -16.76
C ASP A 241 1.36 16.94 -16.21
N LEU A 242 1.40 17.66 -15.08
CA LEU A 242 0.22 18.17 -14.38
C LEU A 242 -0.37 19.43 -15.02
N SER A 243 0.25 19.99 -16.07
CA SER A 243 -0.28 21.15 -16.79
C SER A 243 -1.43 20.81 -17.75
N SER A 244 -1.70 19.51 -17.92
CA SER A 244 -2.72 19.00 -18.83
C SER A 244 -4.15 19.16 -18.27
N THR A 245 -5.14 19.07 -19.15
CA THR A 245 -6.56 19.25 -18.77
C THR A 245 -6.99 18.22 -17.71
N PRO A 246 -7.61 18.63 -16.59
CA PRO A 246 -7.88 17.78 -15.43
C PRO A 246 -8.62 16.45 -15.72
N SER A 247 -9.49 16.44 -16.72
CA SER A 247 -10.33 15.28 -17.08
C SER A 247 -9.64 14.25 -17.97
N LYS A 248 -8.50 14.57 -18.59
CA LYS A 248 -7.78 13.65 -19.48
C LYS A 248 -6.82 12.78 -18.70
N ALA A 249 -6.48 11.62 -19.28
CA ALA A 249 -5.41 10.77 -18.77
C ALA A 249 -4.08 11.56 -18.75
N PRO A 250 -3.28 11.45 -17.67
CA PRO A 250 -2.05 12.20 -17.53
C PRO A 250 -0.99 11.70 -18.51
N MET A 251 -0.32 12.63 -19.21
CA MET A 251 0.73 12.29 -20.17
C MET A 251 2.01 11.87 -19.42
N ARG A 252 2.51 10.67 -19.73
CA ARG A 252 3.76 10.13 -19.18
C ARG A 252 4.97 10.76 -19.89
N ARG A 253 6.01 11.11 -19.13
CA ARG A 253 7.32 11.45 -19.69
C ARG A 253 8.15 10.19 -19.80
N ASP A 254 8.48 9.78 -21.03
CA ASP A 254 9.20 8.53 -21.30
C ASP A 254 10.61 8.49 -20.70
N THR A 255 11.20 9.65 -20.39
CA THR A 255 12.54 9.77 -19.79
C THR A 255 12.59 9.37 -18.32
N ILE A 256 11.45 9.31 -17.63
CA ILE A 256 11.39 9.07 -16.18
C ILE A 256 10.87 7.67 -15.92
N ASN A 257 11.80 6.74 -15.70
CA ASN A 257 11.49 5.37 -15.30
C ASN A 257 11.31 5.24 -13.77
N GLY A 258 10.88 4.06 -13.32
CA GLY A 258 10.65 3.77 -11.90
C GLY A 258 11.91 3.44 -11.08
N ARG A 259 13.11 3.44 -11.69
CA ARG A 259 14.32 2.85 -11.07
C ARG A 259 14.80 3.61 -9.85
N SER A 260 14.90 4.94 -9.96
CA SER A 260 15.36 5.78 -8.86
C SER A 260 14.45 5.66 -7.64
N PHE A 261 13.13 5.73 -7.87
CA PHE A 261 12.12 5.51 -6.84
C PHE A 261 12.23 4.11 -6.23
N TRP A 262 12.31 3.07 -7.07
CA TRP A 262 12.42 1.68 -6.63
C TRP A 262 13.63 1.43 -5.72
N LEU A 263 14.80 2.00 -6.07
CA LEU A 263 16.02 1.87 -5.26
C LEU A 263 15.86 2.56 -3.90
N LYS A 264 15.34 3.79 -3.86
CA LYS A 264 15.09 4.51 -2.60
C LYS A 264 14.19 3.73 -1.65
N ILE A 265 13.05 3.24 -2.15
CA ILE A 265 12.11 2.44 -1.35
C ILE A 265 12.76 1.13 -0.88
N SER A 266 13.61 0.52 -1.71
CA SER A 266 14.32 -0.71 -1.33
C SER A 266 15.28 -0.48 -0.17
N THR A 267 15.97 0.66 -0.13
CA THR A 267 16.81 1.03 1.02
C THR A 267 15.98 1.25 2.28
N ILE A 268 14.82 1.90 2.17
CA ILE A 268 13.91 2.16 3.29
C ILE A 268 13.33 0.87 3.89
N MET A 269 13.18 -0.20 3.11
CA MET A 269 12.70 -1.49 3.64
C MET A 269 13.62 -2.09 4.71
N ALA A 270 14.92 -1.77 4.68
CA ALA A 270 15.92 -2.25 5.64
C ALA A 270 16.10 -1.33 6.86
N THR A 271 15.31 -0.26 6.99
CA THR A 271 15.46 0.74 8.06
C THR A 271 15.42 0.14 9.46
N LEU A 272 14.57 -0.87 9.69
CA LEU A 272 14.35 -1.45 11.03
C LEU A 272 15.25 -2.65 11.33
N ASP A 273 16.15 -3.02 10.42
CA ASP A 273 17.01 -4.22 10.58
C ASP A 273 18.10 -4.04 11.65
N SER A 274 18.53 -2.80 11.89
CA SER A 274 19.56 -2.49 12.88
C SER A 274 19.31 -1.15 13.56
N ARG A 275 19.87 -0.98 14.77
CA ARG A 275 19.82 0.30 15.48
C ARG A 275 20.52 1.41 14.71
N GLU A 276 21.61 1.09 14.03
CA GLU A 276 22.36 2.03 13.19
C GLU A 276 21.50 2.53 12.04
N ASN A 277 20.84 1.63 11.29
CA ASN A 277 19.94 2.00 10.20
C ASN A 277 18.79 2.91 10.69
N MET A 278 18.23 2.60 11.87
CA MET A 278 17.18 3.43 12.48
C MET A 278 17.67 4.84 12.79
N LEU A 279 18.88 4.97 13.36
CA LEU A 279 19.48 6.26 13.65
C LEU A 279 19.79 7.03 12.37
N THR A 280 20.45 6.39 11.39
CA THR A 280 20.75 6.98 10.08
C THR A 280 19.51 7.51 9.39
N GLN A 281 18.40 6.75 9.41
CA GLN A 281 17.13 7.20 8.85
C GLN A 281 16.59 8.44 9.59
N CYS A 282 16.63 8.45 10.92
CA CYS A 282 16.19 9.60 11.71
C CYS A 282 17.02 10.86 11.41
N TYR A 283 18.35 10.74 11.35
CA TYR A 283 19.26 11.84 11.00
C TYR A 283 18.96 12.38 9.59
N ALA A 284 18.92 11.48 8.59
CA ALA A 284 18.66 11.85 7.20
C ALA A 284 17.29 12.50 7.01
N PHE A 285 16.29 12.09 7.79
CA PHE A 285 14.97 12.70 7.75
C PHE A 285 15.00 14.15 8.22
N VAL A 286 15.62 14.43 9.37
CA VAL A 286 15.74 15.80 9.92
C VAL A 286 16.56 16.70 9.00
N GLU A 287 17.69 16.23 8.46
CA GLU A 287 18.53 17.00 7.53
C GLU A 287 17.80 17.38 6.24
N SER A 288 16.79 16.59 5.86
CA SER A 288 16.01 16.79 4.64
C SER A 288 14.66 17.48 4.87
N SER A 289 14.31 17.80 6.13
CA SER A 289 13.00 18.37 6.51
C SER A 289 12.92 19.88 6.31
#